data_AF-A0A935Q0Z0-F1
#
_entry.id   AF-A0A935Q0Z0-F1
#
_cell.length_a   1.000
_cell.length_b   1.000
_cell.length_c   1.000
_cell.angle_alpha   90.00
_cell.angle_beta   90.00
_cell.angle_gamma   90.00
#
_symmetry.space_group_name_H-M   'P 1'
#
loop_
_entity.id
_entity.type
_entity.pdbx_description
1 polymer ?
#
loop_
_entity_poly.entity_id
_entity_poly.type
_entity_poly.pdbx_seq_one_letter_code
_entity_poly.pdbx_strand_id
1 'polypeptide(L)'
;MTICADRSSPPFPLRCAVYTRTSRAAETDQAFTSINAQQAACYAFVASRHHLTCLPVSVSYEDPGFSGGTLERAALQQMLADIEADRIDMVVVYKLDRLSRGMVHFARLMEMFERHHVTLASVTQHLDSHDDAGCLAINALMTFAQFERENTGERICDKIRATRRQGMWTDSVPPMGYEARGQRLLVNDVEARVVRHIFERFVALGSITDLVRELGKQGVTTKPWTTRTGKARGGRPLDKNYLDKLLNNRTLIGEMQSGDQWHAGAHELIVPADLWDSAHALLDDRRRAKKACVERAA
;
A
#
# COMPACT_ATOMS: atom_id res chain seq x y z
N MET A 1 14.90 13.09 7.69
CA MET A 1 15.22 11.87 8.45
C MET A 1 16.69 11.62 8.19
N THR A 2 17.54 11.96 9.16
CA THR A 2 19.00 12.00 8.97
C THR A 2 19.56 10.78 9.66
N ILE A 3 19.88 9.75 8.87
CA ILE A 3 20.31 8.40 9.31
C ILE A 3 21.59 8.43 10.18
N CYS A 4 22.30 9.56 10.23
CA CYS A 4 23.62 9.68 10.86
C CYS A 4 23.66 10.70 12.01
N ALA A 5 22.51 11.12 12.56
CA ALA A 5 22.43 12.26 13.47
C ALA A 5 22.53 11.95 14.98
N ASP A 6 22.56 10.68 15.41
CA ASP A 6 22.81 10.36 16.82
C ASP A 6 24.21 9.77 17.01
N ARG A 7 25.14 10.60 17.50
CA ARG A 7 26.50 10.22 17.89
C ARG A 7 26.58 9.91 19.38
N SER A 8 25.62 9.16 19.92
CA SER A 8 25.84 8.49 21.20
C SER A 8 26.92 7.42 20.99
N SER A 9 27.99 7.47 21.79
CA SER A 9 29.16 6.60 21.64
C SER A 9 28.72 5.13 21.56
N PRO A 10 29.10 4.37 20.52
CA PRO A 10 28.67 2.98 20.40
C PRO A 10 29.17 2.16 21.60
N PRO A 11 28.43 1.15 22.05
CA PRO A 11 28.90 0.25 23.09
C PRO A 11 30.14 -0.49 22.55
N PHE A 12 31.30 -0.25 23.19
CA PHE A 12 32.49 -1.03 22.94
C PHE A 12 32.47 -2.27 23.84
N PRO A 13 32.73 -3.48 23.31
CA PRO A 13 33.05 -3.82 21.91
C PRO A 13 31.82 -3.92 20.99
N LEU A 14 31.97 -3.48 19.73
CA LEU A 14 30.91 -3.54 18.71
C LEU A 14 30.67 -4.98 18.25
N ARG A 15 29.41 -5.44 18.25
CA ARG A 15 29.03 -6.78 17.78
C ARG A 15 28.75 -6.76 16.29
N CYS A 16 29.62 -7.38 15.49
CA CYS A 16 29.56 -7.35 14.03
C CYS A 16 28.97 -8.63 13.45
N ALA A 17 27.87 -8.52 12.71
CA ALA A 17 27.29 -9.59 11.92
C ALA A 17 27.85 -9.55 10.48
N VAL A 18 28.25 -10.71 9.96
CA VAL A 18 28.65 -10.86 8.56
C VAL A 18 27.51 -11.52 7.79
N TYR A 19 27.05 -10.86 6.73
CA TYR A 19 26.00 -11.40 5.87
C TYR A 19 26.54 -11.71 4.47
N THR A 20 26.32 -12.95 4.01
CA THR A 20 26.76 -13.41 2.69
C THR A 20 25.67 -14.12 1.90
N ARG A 21 25.75 -14.00 0.57
CA ARG A 21 24.73 -14.53 -0.35
C ARG A 21 25.31 -14.96 -1.69
N THR A 22 24.84 -16.08 -2.22
CA THR A 22 25.04 -16.50 -3.62
C THR A 22 23.73 -16.48 -4.40
N SER A 23 23.79 -16.15 -5.69
CA SER A 23 22.65 -16.25 -6.59
C SER A 23 22.46 -17.69 -7.08
N ARG A 24 21.20 -18.07 -7.33
CA ARG A 24 20.76 -19.39 -7.84
C ARG A 24 21.47 -19.89 -9.11
N ALA A 25 22.17 -19.02 -9.85
CA ALA A 25 22.89 -19.34 -11.09
C ALA A 25 24.41 -19.58 -10.90
N ALA A 26 24.93 -19.52 -9.67
CA ALA A 26 26.35 -19.73 -9.39
C ALA A 26 26.61 -21.20 -9.00
N GLU A 27 26.30 -22.14 -9.88
CA GLU A 27 26.84 -23.51 -9.83
C GLU A 27 28.20 -23.62 -10.55
N THR A 28 28.76 -22.49 -11.02
CA THR A 28 30.07 -22.49 -11.68
C THR A 28 31.16 -22.07 -10.70
N ASP A 29 32.17 -22.94 -10.57
CA ASP A 29 33.46 -22.75 -9.89
C ASP A 29 34.19 -21.46 -10.28
N GLN A 30 33.71 -20.31 -9.80
CA GLN A 30 34.51 -19.10 -9.75
C GLN A 30 34.91 -18.86 -8.30
N ALA A 31 36.14 -19.26 -7.96
CA ALA A 31 36.73 -19.16 -6.62
C ALA A 31 36.55 -17.79 -5.94
N PHE A 32 36.40 -16.71 -6.73
CA PHE A 32 36.20 -15.33 -6.30
C PHE A 32 34.76 -14.95 -5.89
N THR A 33 33.76 -15.80 -6.17
CA THR A 33 32.34 -15.51 -5.88
C THR A 33 31.75 -16.43 -4.80
N SER A 34 32.58 -17.33 -4.25
CA SER A 34 32.19 -18.27 -3.20
C SER A 34 31.80 -17.55 -1.91
N ILE A 35 30.91 -18.15 -1.13
CA ILE A 35 30.52 -17.66 0.21
C ILE A 35 31.76 -17.48 1.09
N ASN A 36 32.66 -18.47 1.05
CA ASN A 36 33.91 -18.47 1.80
C ASN A 36 34.82 -17.27 1.46
N ALA A 37 34.94 -16.91 0.17
CA ALA A 37 35.74 -15.75 -0.23
C ALA A 37 35.11 -14.42 0.25
N GLN A 38 33.77 -14.32 0.21
CA GLN A 38 33.06 -13.14 0.73
C GLN A 38 33.21 -13.03 2.25
N GLN A 39 33.07 -14.14 2.97
CA GLN A 39 33.27 -14.19 4.42
C GLN A 39 34.70 -13.80 4.79
N ALA A 40 35.70 -14.41 4.14
CA ALA A 40 37.10 -14.09 4.39
C ALA A 40 37.39 -12.59 4.19
N ALA A 41 36.83 -11.99 3.13
CA ALA A 41 36.95 -10.55 2.89
C ALA A 41 36.25 -9.70 3.97
N CYS A 42 35.04 -10.09 4.41
CA CYS A 42 34.34 -9.39 5.49
C CYS A 42 35.07 -9.51 6.84
N TYR A 43 35.56 -10.70 7.19
CA TYR A 43 36.34 -10.89 8.42
C TYR A 43 37.68 -10.15 8.37
N ALA A 44 38.35 -10.12 7.22
CA ALA A 44 39.56 -9.32 7.02
C ALA A 44 39.27 -7.81 7.15
N PHE A 45 38.13 -7.35 6.64
CA PHE A 45 37.68 -5.97 6.81
C PHE A 45 37.45 -5.64 8.30
N VAL A 46 36.72 -6.48 9.03
CA VAL A 46 36.50 -6.31 10.47
C VAL A 46 37.83 -6.32 11.24
N ALA A 47 38.73 -7.24 10.92
CA ALA A 47 40.06 -7.32 11.55
C ALA A 47 40.92 -6.09 11.28
N SER A 48 40.83 -5.51 10.07
CA SER A 48 41.58 -4.30 9.70
C SER A 48 41.12 -3.03 10.46
N ARG A 49 39.94 -3.06 11.08
CA ARG A 49 39.34 -1.95 11.82
C ARG A 49 39.72 -2.00 13.30
N HIS A 50 41.02 -1.97 13.57
CA HIS A 50 41.60 -2.02 14.93
C HIS A 50 41.11 -0.93 15.90
N HIS A 51 40.52 0.16 15.39
CA HIS A 51 39.99 1.28 16.19
C HIS A 51 38.57 1.06 16.71
N LEU A 52 37.84 0.04 16.24
CA LEU A 52 36.42 -0.17 16.57
C LEU A 52 36.15 -1.32 17.57
N THR A 53 37.18 -2.03 18.06
CA THR A 53 37.08 -3.22 18.93
C THR A 53 35.88 -4.09 18.55
N CYS A 54 35.85 -4.55 17.30
CA CYS A 54 34.76 -5.34 16.76
C CYS A 54 34.89 -6.80 17.20
N LEU A 55 33.87 -7.34 17.86
CA LEU A 55 33.75 -8.78 18.09
C LEU A 55 32.89 -9.37 16.98
N PRO A 56 33.39 -10.35 16.20
CA PRO A 56 32.56 -11.06 15.25
C PRO A 56 31.49 -11.81 16.04
N VAL A 57 30.22 -11.59 15.70
CA VAL A 57 29.13 -12.42 16.21
C VAL A 57 29.39 -13.84 15.73
N SER A 58 29.29 -14.81 16.64
CA SER A 58 29.60 -16.22 16.40
C SER A 58 28.67 -16.89 15.39
N VAL A 59 27.57 -16.24 15.02
CA VAL A 59 26.59 -16.71 14.03
C VAL A 59 26.89 -16.08 12.67
N SER A 60 27.21 -16.93 11.69
CA SER A 60 27.34 -16.54 10.29
C SER A 60 25.96 -16.60 9.61
N TYR A 61 25.56 -15.51 8.94
CA TYR A 61 24.29 -15.44 8.23
C TYR A 61 24.51 -15.68 6.73
N GLU A 62 24.09 -16.86 6.26
CA GLU A 62 24.35 -17.36 4.91
C GLU A 62 23.06 -17.75 4.19
N ASP A 63 22.77 -17.08 3.06
CA ASP A 63 21.65 -17.45 2.18
C ASP A 63 22.19 -17.98 0.83
N PRO A 64 22.54 -19.27 0.71
CA PRO A 64 22.98 -19.87 -0.55
C PRO A 64 21.80 -20.00 -1.53
N GLY A 65 21.98 -19.53 -2.77
CA GLY A 65 20.99 -19.74 -3.85
C GLY A 65 19.76 -18.82 -3.82
N PHE A 66 19.72 -17.80 -2.95
CA PHE A 66 18.59 -16.86 -2.86
C PHE A 66 18.73 -15.62 -3.75
N SER A 67 17.61 -15.10 -4.24
CA SER A 67 17.56 -13.86 -5.01
C SER A 67 17.65 -12.63 -4.10
N GLY A 68 18.45 -11.64 -4.51
CA GLY A 68 18.57 -10.34 -3.87
C GLY A 68 17.30 -9.47 -3.88
N GLY A 69 16.22 -9.92 -4.55
CA GLY A 69 14.98 -9.16 -4.74
C GLY A 69 13.88 -9.40 -3.70
N THR A 70 14.05 -10.33 -2.76
CA THR A 70 13.07 -10.60 -1.69
C THR A 70 13.70 -10.45 -0.29
N LEU A 71 12.92 -10.05 0.70
CA LEU A 71 13.34 -10.05 2.11
C LEU A 71 13.03 -11.38 2.82
N GLU A 72 12.26 -12.28 2.18
CA GLU A 72 11.92 -13.60 2.70
C GLU A 72 13.09 -14.57 2.49
N ARG A 73 14.11 -14.47 3.35
CA ARG A 73 15.27 -15.37 3.35
C ARG A 73 15.58 -15.78 4.77
N ALA A 74 15.92 -17.05 4.99
CA ALA A 74 16.03 -17.61 6.32
C ALA A 74 17.15 -16.94 7.13
N ALA A 75 18.35 -16.79 6.56
CA ALA A 75 19.47 -16.19 7.28
C ALA A 75 19.31 -14.67 7.44
N LEU A 76 18.77 -13.98 6.42
CA LEU A 76 18.42 -12.57 6.56
C LEU A 76 17.42 -12.35 7.69
N GLN A 77 16.31 -13.10 7.73
CA GLN A 77 15.28 -12.95 8.78
C GLN A 77 15.84 -13.24 10.17
N GLN A 78 16.73 -14.24 10.30
CA GLN A 78 17.42 -14.50 11.57
C GLN A 78 18.30 -13.32 11.99
N MET A 79 19.05 -12.73 11.05
CA MET A 79 19.85 -11.53 11.31
C MET A 79 18.98 -10.34 11.73
N LEU A 80 17.83 -10.12 11.07
CA LEU A 80 16.90 -9.05 11.45
C LEU A 80 16.32 -9.27 12.85
N ALA A 81 15.97 -10.51 13.21
CA ALA A 81 15.50 -10.84 14.56
C ALA A 81 16.59 -10.64 15.63
N ASP A 82 17.85 -10.95 15.32
CA ASP A 82 18.97 -10.69 16.21
C ASP A 82 19.27 -9.18 16.34
N ILE A 83 19.02 -8.37 15.29
CA ILE A 83 19.05 -6.90 15.35
C ILE A 83 17.92 -6.38 16.23
N GLU A 84 16.69 -6.88 16.07
CA GLU A 84 15.55 -6.48 16.91
C GLU A 84 15.75 -6.83 18.39
N ALA A 85 16.53 -7.88 18.67
CA ALA A 85 16.93 -8.26 20.03
C ALA A 85 18.16 -7.48 20.54
N ASP A 86 18.58 -6.42 19.84
CA ASP A 86 19.76 -5.60 20.10
C ASP A 86 21.02 -6.45 20.34
N ARG A 87 21.23 -7.51 19.55
CA ARG A 87 22.41 -8.40 19.62
C ARG A 87 23.51 -8.04 18.63
N ILE A 88 23.22 -7.15 17.70
CA ILE A 88 24.08 -6.77 16.57
C ILE A 88 24.14 -5.24 16.54
N ASP A 89 25.35 -4.69 16.43
CA ASP A 89 25.57 -3.24 16.34
C ASP A 89 26.07 -2.82 14.94
N MET A 90 26.60 -3.77 14.17
CA MET A 90 27.11 -3.54 12.82
C MET A 90 26.85 -4.73 11.90
N VAL A 91 26.40 -4.46 10.67
CA VAL A 91 26.24 -5.44 9.60
C VAL A 91 27.30 -5.20 8.53
N VAL A 92 28.05 -6.24 8.19
CA VAL A 92 29.13 -6.19 7.20
C VAL A 92 28.78 -7.07 6.00
N VAL A 93 28.84 -6.48 4.81
CA VAL A 93 28.54 -7.15 3.54
C VAL A 93 29.65 -6.95 2.53
N TYR A 94 29.88 -7.95 1.67
CA TYR A 94 30.89 -7.83 0.61
C TYR A 94 30.53 -6.72 -0.41
N LYS A 95 29.27 -6.67 -0.82
CA LYS A 95 28.66 -5.69 -1.75
C LYS A 95 27.21 -5.41 -1.32
N LEU A 96 26.67 -4.22 -1.60
CA LEU A 96 25.28 -3.88 -1.25
C LEU A 96 24.25 -4.80 -1.93
N ASP A 97 24.55 -5.30 -3.14
CA ASP A 97 23.69 -6.22 -3.88
C ASP A 97 23.55 -7.60 -3.22
N ARG A 98 24.39 -7.91 -2.23
CA ARG A 98 24.27 -9.10 -1.39
C ARG A 98 23.09 -8.96 -0.44
N LEU A 99 22.95 -7.79 0.19
CA LEU A 99 21.86 -7.47 1.10
C LEU A 99 20.54 -7.33 0.32
N SER A 100 20.50 -6.41 -0.65
CA SER A 100 19.30 -6.17 -1.47
C SER A 100 19.66 -5.66 -2.87
N ARG A 101 18.95 -6.16 -3.88
CA ARG A 101 18.98 -5.65 -5.26
C ARG A 101 17.86 -4.64 -5.55
N GLY A 102 16.84 -4.61 -4.70
CA GLY A 102 15.72 -3.68 -4.81
C GLY A 102 15.94 -2.46 -3.91
N MET A 103 15.83 -1.27 -4.48
CA MET A 103 16.00 -0.01 -3.74
C MET A 103 14.96 0.13 -2.62
N VAL A 104 13.71 -0.25 -2.89
CA VAL A 104 12.62 -0.28 -1.89
C VAL A 104 12.92 -1.21 -0.71
N HIS A 105 13.47 -2.39 -0.97
CA HIS A 105 13.82 -3.37 0.06
C HIS A 105 15.04 -2.92 0.86
N PHE A 106 16.03 -2.33 0.20
CA PHE A 106 17.19 -1.74 0.86
C PHE A 106 16.78 -0.63 1.81
N ALA A 107 15.88 0.26 1.39
CA ALA A 107 15.38 1.33 2.23
C ALA A 107 14.68 0.83 3.51
N ARG A 108 13.89 -0.26 3.43
CA ARG A 108 13.27 -0.86 4.62
C ARG A 108 14.30 -1.40 5.60
N LEU A 109 15.37 -2.00 5.09
CA LEU A 109 16.46 -2.51 5.93
C LEU A 109 17.20 -1.37 6.62
N MET A 110 17.50 -0.29 5.90
CA MET A 110 18.14 0.89 6.48
C MET A 110 17.28 1.59 7.53
N GLU A 111 15.96 1.74 7.30
CA GLU A 111 15.02 2.26 8.31
C GLU A 111 14.97 1.39 9.58
N MET A 112 15.20 0.08 9.45
CA MET A 112 15.26 -0.84 10.59
C MET A 112 16.60 -0.71 11.31
N PHE A 113 17.71 -0.64 10.57
CA PHE A 113 19.04 -0.44 11.12
C PHE A 113 19.12 0.88 11.89
N GLU A 114 18.58 1.98 11.35
CA GLU A 114 18.51 3.28 12.04
C GLU A 114 17.73 3.20 13.35
N ARG A 115 16.58 2.51 13.36
CA ARG A 115 15.76 2.34 14.57
C ARG A 115 16.46 1.58 15.70
N HIS A 116 17.36 0.67 15.35
CA HIS A 116 18.13 -0.14 16.29
C HIS A 116 19.59 0.32 16.43
N HIS A 117 19.91 1.52 15.93
CA HIS A 117 21.27 2.07 15.95
C HIS A 117 22.35 1.14 15.34
N VAL A 118 21.95 0.31 14.37
CA VAL A 118 22.84 -0.60 13.66
C VAL A 118 23.47 0.10 12.46
N THR A 119 24.76 -0.14 12.28
CA THR A 119 25.55 0.45 11.19
C THR A 119 25.77 -0.55 10.06
N LEU A 120 25.92 -0.05 8.82
CA LEU A 120 26.14 -0.87 7.64
C LEU A 120 27.51 -0.55 7.03
N ALA A 121 28.29 -1.59 6.78
CA ALA A 121 29.58 -1.50 6.10
C ALA A 121 29.64 -2.41 4.87
N SER A 122 30.12 -1.86 3.74
CA SER A 122 30.41 -2.63 2.52
C SER A 122 31.90 -2.71 2.23
N VAL A 123 32.42 -3.93 2.09
CA VAL A 123 33.85 -4.20 1.89
C VAL A 123 34.40 -3.63 0.58
N THR A 124 33.69 -3.83 -0.54
CA THR A 124 34.21 -3.46 -1.88
C THR A 124 33.84 -2.07 -2.35
N GLN A 125 32.78 -1.48 -1.79
CA GLN A 125 32.31 -0.16 -2.20
C GLN A 125 32.80 0.95 -1.26
N HIS A 126 33.54 0.60 -0.21
CA HIS A 126 34.00 1.51 0.85
C HIS A 126 32.87 2.40 1.39
N LEU A 127 31.63 1.87 1.41
CA LEU A 127 30.47 2.54 1.96
C LEU A 127 30.36 2.12 3.42
N ASP A 128 30.70 3.03 4.31
CA ASP A 128 30.63 2.86 5.76
C ASP A 128 29.68 3.93 6.30
N SER A 129 28.63 3.54 7.02
CA SER A 129 27.72 4.50 7.64
C SER A 129 28.37 5.31 8.78
N HIS A 130 29.57 4.93 9.24
CA HIS A 130 30.39 5.74 10.15
C HIS A 130 31.19 6.83 9.44
N ASP A 131 31.40 6.72 8.12
CA ASP A 131 32.14 7.69 7.33
C ASP A 131 31.18 8.72 6.71
N ASP A 132 31.57 10.00 6.69
CA ASP A 132 30.71 11.09 6.22
C ASP A 132 30.33 10.91 4.72
N ALA A 133 31.27 10.39 3.91
CA ALA A 133 31.02 10.10 2.50
C ALA A 133 30.10 8.88 2.30
N GLY A 134 30.28 7.83 3.10
CA GLY A 134 29.42 6.65 3.09
C GLY A 134 28.00 6.95 3.55
N CYS A 135 27.85 7.75 4.60
CA CYS A 135 26.58 8.29 5.07
C CYS A 135 25.86 9.10 3.96
N LEU A 136 26.56 9.99 3.27
CA LEU A 136 25.97 10.79 2.18
C LEU A 136 25.47 9.92 1.02
N ALA A 137 26.26 8.93 0.61
CA ALA A 137 25.89 8.01 -0.46
C ALA A 137 24.66 7.16 -0.09
N ILE A 138 24.59 6.68 1.16
CA ILE A 138 23.42 5.95 1.68
C ILE A 138 22.18 6.86 1.68
N ASN A 139 22.28 8.09 2.17
CA ASN A 139 21.16 9.03 2.18
C ASN A 139 20.65 9.35 0.76
N ALA A 140 21.54 9.52 -0.22
CA ALA A 140 21.15 9.72 -1.61
C ALA A 140 20.35 8.52 -2.16
N LEU A 141 20.83 7.29 -1.92
CA LEU A 141 20.11 6.07 -2.29
C LEU A 141 18.73 5.98 -1.64
N MET A 142 18.61 6.43 -0.38
CA MET A 142 17.33 6.49 0.33
C MET A 142 16.36 7.48 -0.30
N THR A 143 16.82 8.67 -0.68
CA THR A 143 15.98 9.66 -1.38
C THR A 143 15.47 9.12 -2.71
N PHE A 144 16.31 8.44 -3.49
CA PHE A 144 15.86 7.79 -4.72
C PHE A 144 14.84 6.67 -4.46
N ALA A 145 15.02 5.89 -3.39
CA ALA A 145 14.08 4.83 -3.02
C ALA A 145 12.69 5.38 -2.71
N GLN A 146 12.64 6.50 -1.99
CA GLN A 146 11.41 7.20 -1.67
C GLN A 146 10.75 7.78 -2.92
N PHE A 147 11.54 8.42 -3.79
CA PHE A 147 11.07 8.94 -5.07
C PHE A 147 10.43 7.84 -5.95
N GLU A 148 11.05 6.66 -6.06
CA GLU A 148 10.45 5.55 -6.81
C GLU A 148 9.14 5.03 -6.21
N ARG A 149 9.00 5.02 -4.87
CA ARG A 149 7.75 4.64 -4.20
C ARG A 149 6.63 5.64 -4.53
N GLU A 150 6.93 6.93 -4.46
CA GLU A 150 5.97 8.00 -4.77
C GLU A 150 5.54 7.94 -6.24
N ASN A 151 6.49 7.80 -7.17
CA ASN A 151 6.24 7.72 -8.61
C ASN A 151 5.45 6.45 -9.01
N THR A 152 5.64 5.34 -8.29
CA THR A 152 4.83 4.12 -8.49
C THR A 152 3.37 4.35 -8.11
N GLY A 153 3.11 5.08 -7.01
CA GLY A 153 1.77 5.45 -6.59
C GLY A 153 1.05 6.29 -7.64
N GLU A 154 1.74 7.31 -8.18
CA GLU A 154 1.21 8.17 -9.24
C GLU A 154 0.84 7.37 -10.49
N ARG A 155 1.71 6.47 -10.95
CA ARG A 155 1.45 5.61 -12.11
C ARG A 155 0.24 4.70 -11.92
N ILE A 156 0.03 4.18 -10.71
CA ILE A 156 -1.17 3.38 -10.40
C ILE A 156 -2.42 4.25 -10.48
N CYS A 157 -2.40 5.44 -9.87
CA CYS A 157 -3.50 6.40 -9.95
C CYS A 157 -3.81 6.80 -11.40
N ASP A 158 -2.79 7.04 -12.21
CA ASP A 158 -2.97 7.41 -13.62
C ASP A 158 -3.51 6.25 -14.45
N LYS A 159 -3.06 5.02 -14.19
CA LYS A 159 -3.63 3.82 -14.82
C LYS A 159 -5.10 3.64 -14.45
N ILE A 160 -5.47 3.85 -13.18
CA ILE A 160 -6.86 3.80 -12.73
C ILE A 160 -7.68 4.89 -13.44
N ARG A 161 -7.19 6.14 -13.47
CA ARG A 161 -7.86 7.25 -14.14
C ARG A 161 -8.05 6.98 -15.63
N ALA A 162 -7.03 6.47 -16.32
CA ALA A 162 -7.11 6.10 -17.73
C ALA A 162 -8.11 4.98 -17.98
N THR A 163 -8.13 3.95 -17.11
CA THR A 163 -9.09 2.83 -17.19
C THR A 163 -10.53 3.34 -16.98
N ARG A 164 -10.76 4.21 -16.01
CA ARG A 164 -12.08 4.81 -15.77
C ARG A 164 -12.54 5.71 -16.92
N ARG A 165 -11.62 6.42 -17.59
CA ARG A 165 -11.94 7.20 -18.82
C ARG A 165 -12.39 6.31 -19.98
N GLN A 166 -11.98 5.04 -19.99
CA GLN A 166 -12.47 4.03 -20.93
C GLN A 166 -13.80 3.40 -20.48
N GLY A 167 -14.43 3.92 -19.42
CA GLY A 167 -15.69 3.41 -18.87
C GLY A 167 -15.57 2.07 -18.14
N MET A 168 -14.35 1.65 -17.80
CA MET A 168 -14.09 0.37 -17.16
C MET A 168 -14.06 0.50 -15.63
N TRP A 169 -14.62 -0.52 -14.97
CA TRP A 169 -14.70 -0.64 -13.52
C TRP A 169 -13.35 -1.03 -12.90
N THR A 170 -12.92 -0.29 -11.88
CA THR A 170 -11.63 -0.48 -11.20
C THR A 170 -11.75 -0.79 -9.71
N ASP A 171 -12.93 -0.60 -9.12
CA ASP A 171 -13.06 -0.60 -7.67
C ASP A 171 -13.44 -1.99 -7.15
N SER A 172 -13.12 -2.25 -5.88
CA SER A 172 -13.25 -3.59 -5.31
C SER A 172 -14.69 -3.98 -4.97
N VAL A 173 -15.57 -3.00 -4.72
CA VAL A 173 -16.95 -3.24 -4.30
C VAL A 173 -17.91 -2.57 -5.29
N PRO A 174 -18.66 -3.34 -6.09
CA PRO A 174 -19.63 -2.77 -7.02
C PRO A 174 -20.78 -2.10 -6.27
N PRO A 175 -21.34 -1.01 -6.82
CA PRO A 175 -22.52 -0.37 -6.25
C PRO A 175 -23.75 -1.29 -6.30
N MET A 176 -24.71 -1.05 -5.41
CA MET A 176 -25.99 -1.77 -5.41
C MET A 176 -26.69 -1.61 -6.75
N GLY A 177 -27.22 -2.72 -7.29
CA GLY A 177 -27.79 -2.77 -8.63
C GLY A 177 -26.85 -3.38 -9.67
N TYR A 178 -25.54 -3.45 -9.37
CA TYR A 178 -24.53 -3.94 -10.30
C TYR A 178 -23.71 -5.09 -9.73
N GLU A 179 -23.23 -5.96 -10.62
CA GLU A 179 -22.21 -6.95 -10.36
C GLU A 179 -20.96 -6.66 -11.16
N ALA A 180 -19.80 -6.70 -10.51
CA ALA A 180 -18.52 -6.58 -11.22
C ALA A 180 -18.13 -7.93 -11.83
N ARG A 181 -17.99 -7.99 -13.16
CA ARG A 181 -17.35 -9.10 -13.87
C ARG A 181 -16.11 -8.59 -14.58
N GLY A 182 -14.95 -8.85 -13.97
CA GLY A 182 -13.68 -8.29 -14.43
C GLY A 182 -13.70 -6.76 -14.31
N GLN A 183 -13.45 -6.06 -15.41
CA GLN A 183 -13.44 -4.59 -15.47
C GLN A 183 -14.76 -3.99 -15.99
N ARG A 184 -15.87 -4.74 -15.92
CA ARG A 184 -17.19 -4.27 -16.34
C ARG A 184 -18.21 -4.42 -15.22
N LEU A 185 -19.11 -3.46 -15.12
CA LEU A 185 -20.33 -3.57 -14.31
C LEU A 185 -21.45 -4.13 -15.18
N LEU A 186 -22.06 -5.22 -14.71
CA LEU A 186 -23.26 -5.80 -15.29
C LEU A 186 -24.44 -5.50 -14.39
N VAL A 187 -25.60 -5.21 -14.97
CA VAL A 187 -26.83 -4.99 -14.22
C VAL A 187 -27.25 -6.32 -13.58
N ASN A 188 -27.51 -6.31 -12.27
CA ASN A 188 -28.22 -7.38 -11.60
C ASN A 188 -29.69 -6.97 -11.52
N ASP A 189 -30.56 -7.63 -12.28
CA ASP A 189 -31.98 -7.24 -12.38
C ASP A 189 -32.73 -7.24 -11.05
N VAL A 190 -32.37 -8.14 -10.12
CA VAL A 190 -33.00 -8.20 -8.79
C VAL A 190 -32.65 -6.95 -8.00
N GLU A 191 -31.37 -6.60 -7.93
CA GLU A 191 -30.92 -5.42 -7.22
C GLU A 191 -31.33 -4.13 -7.94
N ALA A 192 -31.30 -4.11 -9.27
CA ALA A 192 -31.69 -2.97 -10.08
C ALA A 192 -33.17 -2.61 -9.89
N ARG A 193 -34.06 -3.60 -9.76
CA ARG A 193 -35.47 -3.37 -9.38
C ARG A 193 -35.58 -2.71 -8.01
N VAL A 194 -34.78 -3.13 -7.04
CA VAL A 194 -34.76 -2.51 -5.70
C VAL A 194 -34.29 -1.06 -5.80
N VAL A 195 -33.24 -0.78 -6.58
CA VAL A 195 -32.76 0.59 -6.79
C VAL A 195 -33.83 1.46 -7.45
N ARG A 196 -34.49 1.00 -8.52
CA ARG A 196 -35.59 1.75 -9.17
C ARG A 196 -36.75 2.01 -8.21
N HIS A 197 -37.17 1.00 -7.45
CA HIS A 197 -38.19 1.13 -6.41
C HIS A 197 -37.81 2.19 -5.36
N ILE A 198 -36.55 2.22 -4.91
CA ILE A 198 -36.07 3.25 -3.97
C ILE A 198 -36.25 4.65 -4.57
N PHE A 199 -35.90 4.86 -5.84
CA PHE A 199 -36.05 6.15 -6.51
C PHE A 199 -37.53 6.55 -6.68
N GLU A 200 -38.38 5.62 -7.14
CA GLU A 200 -39.82 5.85 -7.30
C GLU A 200 -40.49 6.21 -5.96
N ARG A 201 -40.18 5.46 -4.89
CA ARG A 201 -40.69 5.76 -3.55
C ARG A 201 -40.14 7.06 -3.01
N PHE A 202 -38.89 7.41 -3.29
CA PHE A 202 -38.32 8.69 -2.89
C PHE A 202 -39.07 9.86 -3.55
N VAL A 203 -39.35 9.77 -4.85
CA VAL A 203 -40.13 10.78 -5.59
C VAL A 203 -41.55 10.89 -5.04
N ALA A 204 -42.20 9.77 -4.69
CA ALA A 204 -43.54 9.78 -4.13
C ALA A 204 -43.61 10.35 -2.69
N LEU A 205 -42.60 10.08 -1.85
CA LEU A 205 -42.59 10.50 -0.45
C LEU A 205 -42.00 11.90 -0.24
N GLY A 206 -41.03 12.31 -1.06
CA GLY A 206 -40.29 13.56 -0.91
C GLY A 206 -39.41 13.65 0.35
N SER A 207 -39.24 12.56 1.11
CA SER A 207 -38.56 12.54 2.41
C SER A 207 -37.69 11.30 2.61
N ILE A 208 -36.38 11.51 2.78
CA ILE A 208 -35.41 10.42 3.05
C ILE A 208 -35.74 9.72 4.37
N THR A 209 -36.21 10.46 5.39
CA THR A 209 -36.54 9.87 6.70
C THR A 209 -37.72 8.91 6.59
N ASP A 210 -38.76 9.28 5.84
CA ASP A 210 -39.92 8.43 5.63
C ASP A 210 -39.58 7.24 4.73
N LEU A 211 -38.69 7.46 3.75
CA LEU A 211 -38.15 6.39 2.91
C LEU A 211 -37.39 5.35 3.73
N VAL A 212 -36.50 5.74 4.65
CA VAL A 212 -35.82 4.80 5.57
C VAL A 212 -36.84 3.98 6.36
N ARG A 213 -37.88 4.64 6.91
CA ARG A 213 -38.91 3.98 7.71
C ARG A 213 -39.70 2.97 6.88
N GLU A 214 -40.06 3.32 5.65
CA GLU A 214 -40.80 2.44 4.75
C GLU A 214 -39.95 1.25 4.28
N LEU A 215 -38.72 1.50 3.82
CA LEU A 215 -37.79 0.46 3.39
C LEU A 215 -37.42 -0.49 4.53
N GLY A 216 -37.30 0.03 5.76
CA GLY A 216 -37.10 -0.77 6.96
C GLY A 216 -38.26 -1.73 7.24
N LYS A 217 -39.52 -1.29 7.04
CA LYS A 217 -40.70 -2.16 7.16
C LYS A 217 -40.75 -3.24 6.06
N GLN A 218 -40.24 -2.92 4.87
CA GLN A 218 -40.15 -3.86 3.74
C GLN A 218 -38.95 -4.82 3.87
N GLY A 219 -38.09 -4.66 4.88
CA GLY A 219 -36.90 -5.50 5.08
C GLY A 219 -35.80 -5.28 4.04
N VAL A 220 -35.79 -4.14 3.35
CA VAL A 220 -34.77 -3.84 2.34
C VAL A 220 -33.43 -3.55 3.02
N THR A 221 -32.38 -4.21 2.56
CA THR A 221 -31.02 -4.09 3.11
C THR A 221 -30.02 -3.66 2.06
N THR A 222 -28.85 -3.21 2.53
CA THR A 222 -27.66 -2.98 1.70
C THR A 222 -27.19 -4.26 1.03
N LYS A 223 -26.50 -4.12 -0.12
CA LYS A 223 -25.95 -5.25 -0.88
C LYS A 223 -25.06 -6.15 0.01
N PRO A 224 -25.40 -7.45 0.18
CA PRO A 224 -24.47 -8.40 0.76
C PRO A 224 -23.32 -8.65 -0.23
N TRP A 225 -22.09 -8.74 0.27
CA TRP A 225 -20.93 -8.98 -0.58
C TRP A 225 -19.84 -9.77 0.15
N THR A 226 -19.02 -10.48 -0.60
CA THR A 226 -17.91 -11.25 -0.06
C THR A 226 -16.61 -10.52 -0.34
N THR A 227 -15.84 -10.28 0.72
CA THR A 227 -14.51 -9.69 0.61
C THR A 227 -13.58 -10.58 -0.20
N ARG A 228 -12.50 -10.00 -0.75
CA ARG A 228 -11.45 -10.77 -1.46
C ARG A 228 -10.84 -11.89 -0.60
N THR A 229 -10.87 -11.75 0.73
CA THR A 229 -10.39 -12.75 1.71
C THR A 229 -11.45 -13.80 2.08
N GLY A 230 -12.57 -13.88 1.35
CA GLY A 230 -13.62 -14.88 1.56
C GLY A 230 -14.59 -14.59 2.71
N LYS A 231 -14.42 -13.48 3.44
CA LYS A 231 -15.33 -13.11 4.54
C LYS A 231 -16.61 -12.51 3.97
N ALA A 232 -17.74 -13.17 4.20
CA ALA A 232 -19.06 -12.67 3.85
C ALA A 232 -19.44 -11.47 4.73
N ARG A 233 -19.91 -10.39 4.10
CA ARG A 233 -20.54 -9.24 4.74
C ARG A 233 -22.02 -9.27 4.37
N GLY A 234 -22.87 -9.56 5.35
CA GLY A 234 -24.31 -9.52 5.18
C GLY A 234 -24.84 -8.11 4.95
N GLY A 235 -26.06 -8.02 4.41
CA GLY A 235 -26.78 -6.75 4.25
C GLY A 235 -27.17 -6.16 5.60
N ARG A 236 -26.92 -4.87 5.76
CA ARG A 236 -27.39 -4.04 6.87
C ARG A 236 -28.66 -3.28 6.48
N PRO A 237 -29.57 -2.97 7.43
CA PRO A 237 -30.69 -2.06 7.17
C PRO A 237 -30.21 -0.74 6.55
N LEU A 238 -30.96 -0.21 5.60
CA LEU A 238 -30.63 1.05 4.93
C LEU A 238 -30.78 2.22 5.91
N ASP A 239 -29.72 2.99 6.10
CA ASP A 239 -29.75 4.22 6.88
C ASP A 239 -29.85 5.46 5.99
N LYS A 240 -30.07 6.62 6.62
CA LYS A 240 -30.19 7.90 5.91
C LYS A 240 -28.94 8.26 5.11
N ASN A 241 -27.75 7.97 5.64
CA ASN A 241 -26.48 8.31 5.01
C ASN A 241 -26.21 7.45 3.78
N TYR A 242 -26.58 6.18 3.84
CA TYR A 242 -26.49 5.26 2.72
C TYR A 242 -27.46 5.67 1.61
N LEU A 243 -28.71 5.98 1.94
CA LEU A 243 -29.67 6.44 0.94
C LEU A 243 -29.24 7.77 0.29
N ASP A 244 -28.70 8.71 1.06
CA ASP A 244 -28.17 9.96 0.51
C ASP A 244 -27.02 9.68 -0.47
N LYS A 245 -26.08 8.80 -0.11
CA LYS A 245 -25.00 8.37 -1.02
C LYS A 245 -25.52 7.63 -2.25
N LEU A 246 -26.53 6.78 -2.10
CA LEU A 246 -27.12 6.01 -3.19
C LEU A 246 -27.83 6.94 -4.19
N LEU A 247 -28.65 7.87 -3.69
CA LEU A 247 -29.40 8.83 -4.51
C LEU A 247 -28.47 9.77 -5.28
N ASN A 248 -27.28 10.10 -4.75
CA ASN A 248 -26.29 10.91 -5.45
C ASN A 248 -25.26 10.06 -6.24
N ASN A 249 -25.42 8.74 -6.33
CA ASN A 249 -24.47 7.88 -7.03
C ASN A 249 -24.70 7.90 -8.55
N ARG A 250 -23.93 8.72 -9.25
CA ARG A 250 -24.01 8.87 -10.72
C ARG A 250 -23.62 7.61 -11.51
N THR A 251 -23.07 6.59 -10.86
CA THR A 251 -22.90 5.28 -11.50
C THR A 251 -24.24 4.68 -11.93
N LEU A 252 -25.34 5.02 -11.25
CA LEU A 252 -26.68 4.52 -11.58
C LEU A 252 -27.24 5.05 -12.91
N ILE A 253 -26.73 6.20 -13.39
CA ILE A 253 -27.10 6.82 -14.67
C ILE A 253 -26.04 6.56 -15.76
N GLY A 254 -25.14 5.61 -15.55
CA GLY A 254 -24.13 5.26 -16.54
C GLY A 254 -22.89 6.15 -16.52
N GLU A 255 -22.62 6.93 -15.48
CA GLU A 255 -21.40 7.75 -15.38
C GLU A 255 -20.33 7.11 -14.48
N MET A 256 -19.06 7.45 -14.70
CA MET A 256 -17.94 7.04 -13.86
C MET A 256 -17.01 8.22 -13.58
N GLN A 257 -16.57 8.34 -12.33
CA GLN A 257 -15.67 9.42 -11.90
C GLN A 257 -14.20 9.05 -12.14
N SER A 258 -13.48 9.86 -12.93
CA SER A 258 -12.03 9.79 -13.11
C SER A 258 -11.37 11.09 -12.66
N GLY A 259 -10.77 11.09 -11.47
CA GLY A 259 -10.31 12.33 -10.83
C GLY A 259 -11.51 13.25 -10.52
N ASP A 260 -11.45 14.49 -11.00
CA ASP A 260 -12.51 15.49 -10.80
C ASP A 260 -13.55 15.51 -11.93
N GLN A 261 -13.40 14.65 -12.94
CA GLN A 261 -14.27 14.60 -14.11
C GLN A 261 -15.15 13.34 -14.11
N TRP A 262 -16.37 13.50 -14.62
CA TRP A 262 -17.31 12.41 -14.87
C TRP A 262 -17.29 12.07 -16.36
N HIS A 263 -17.27 10.77 -16.65
CA HIS A 263 -17.25 10.24 -18.02
C HIS A 263 -18.35 9.20 -18.18
N ALA A 264 -18.76 8.95 -19.42
CA ALA A 264 -19.66 7.83 -19.72
C ALA A 264 -18.98 6.50 -19.36
N GLY A 265 -19.64 5.72 -18.51
CA GLY A 265 -19.28 4.34 -18.19
C GLY A 265 -19.67 3.38 -19.31
N ALA A 266 -19.01 2.23 -19.37
CA ALA A 266 -19.33 1.18 -20.34
C ALA A 266 -20.51 0.29 -19.89
N HIS A 267 -21.12 0.60 -18.75
CA HIS A 267 -22.20 -0.16 -18.15
C HIS A 267 -23.56 0.46 -18.44
N GLU A 268 -24.60 -0.38 -18.41
CA GLU A 268 -25.96 0.04 -18.65
C GLU A 268 -26.52 0.83 -17.46
N LEU A 269 -27.31 1.87 -17.72
CA LEU A 269 -27.97 2.65 -16.67
C LEU A 269 -29.10 1.85 -16.00
N ILE A 270 -29.20 1.96 -14.69
CA ILE A 270 -30.29 1.34 -13.92
C ILE A 270 -31.45 2.32 -13.76
N VAL A 271 -31.13 3.59 -13.52
CA VAL A 271 -32.11 4.65 -13.27
C VAL A 271 -32.24 5.49 -14.54
N PRO A 272 -33.43 5.54 -15.15
CA PRO A 272 -33.72 6.45 -16.26
C PRO A 272 -33.49 7.93 -15.89
N ALA A 273 -33.09 8.76 -16.87
CA ALA A 273 -32.73 10.16 -16.63
C ALA A 273 -33.88 11.00 -16.06
N ASP A 274 -35.11 10.77 -16.52
CA ASP A 274 -36.33 11.42 -16.03
C ASP A 274 -36.60 11.13 -14.54
N LEU A 275 -36.42 9.88 -14.13
CA LEU A 275 -36.55 9.48 -12.72
C LEU A 275 -35.44 10.06 -11.85
N TRP A 276 -34.21 10.09 -12.38
CA TRP A 276 -33.05 10.70 -11.72
C TRP A 276 -33.25 12.20 -11.51
N ASP A 277 -33.66 12.92 -12.54
CA ASP A 277 -33.88 14.37 -12.54
C ASP A 277 -35.01 14.75 -11.57
N SER A 278 -36.10 13.98 -11.57
CA SER A 278 -37.21 14.16 -10.63
C SER A 278 -36.77 14.01 -9.16
N ALA A 279 -35.93 13.02 -8.87
CA ALA A 279 -35.37 12.83 -7.53
C ALA A 279 -34.43 13.98 -7.15
N HIS A 280 -33.58 14.45 -8.07
CA HIS A 280 -32.62 15.52 -7.79
C HIS A 280 -33.29 16.88 -7.63
N ALA A 281 -34.36 17.17 -8.36
CA ALA A 281 -35.17 18.37 -8.15
C ALA A 281 -35.68 18.45 -6.69
N LEU A 282 -36.19 17.34 -6.15
CA LEU A 282 -36.62 17.27 -4.74
C LEU A 282 -35.46 17.42 -3.76
N LEU A 283 -34.29 16.84 -4.05
CA LEU A 283 -33.10 17.00 -3.20
C LEU A 283 -32.62 18.46 -3.16
N ASP A 284 -32.60 19.12 -4.30
CA ASP A 284 -32.14 20.51 -4.42
C ASP A 284 -33.13 21.49 -3.79
N ASP A 285 -34.43 21.27 -3.92
CA ASP A 285 -35.44 22.07 -3.22
C ASP A 285 -35.31 21.93 -1.70
N ARG A 286 -35.02 20.73 -1.21
CA ARG A 286 -34.74 20.51 0.22
C ARG A 286 -33.45 21.20 0.67
N ARG A 287 -32.38 21.16 -0.15
CA ARG A 287 -31.12 21.88 0.15
C ARG A 287 -31.37 23.39 0.21
N ARG A 288 -32.14 23.94 -0.73
CA ARG A 288 -32.55 25.36 -0.76
C ARG A 288 -33.37 25.74 0.47
N ALA A 289 -34.39 24.95 0.82
CA ALA A 289 -35.23 25.20 1.99
C ALA A 289 -34.44 25.16 3.30
N LYS A 290 -33.50 24.21 3.45
CA LYS A 290 -32.62 24.13 4.62
C LYS A 290 -31.71 25.34 4.74
N LYS A 291 -31.11 25.78 3.62
CA LYS A 291 -30.24 26.97 3.59
C LYS A 291 -31.00 28.24 4.00
N ALA A 292 -32.20 28.45 3.44
CA ALA A 292 -33.05 29.58 3.80
C ALA A 292 -33.49 29.56 5.29
N CYS A 293 -33.71 28.38 5.88
CA CYS A 293 -34.03 28.27 7.31
C CYS A 293 -32.85 28.69 8.20
N VAL A 294 -31.64 28.26 7.85
CA VAL A 294 -30.41 28.62 8.59
C VAL A 294 -30.13 30.11 8.47
N GLU A 295 -30.27 30.69 7.28
CA GLU A 295 -30.06 32.14 7.04
C GLU A 295 -31.10 33.02 7.75
N ARG A 296 -32.30 32.51 8.02
CA ARG A 296 -33.34 33.22 8.81
C ARG A 296 -33.15 33.10 10.32
N ALA A 297 -32.36 32.13 10.77
CA ALA A 297 -32.08 31.87 12.18
C ALA A 297 -30.76 32.49 12.67
N ALA A 298 -29.96 33.03 11.75
CA ALA A 298 -28.73 33.78 11.99
C ALA A 298 -29.02 35.29 12.00
#